data_AF-A0A925Y8I1-F1
#
_entry.id   AF-A0A925Y8I1-F1
#
_cell.length_a   1.000
_cell.length_b   1.000
_cell.length_c   1.000
_cell.angle_alpha   90.00
_cell.angle_beta   90.00
_cell.angle_gamma   90.00
#
_symmetry.space_group_name_H-M   'P 1'
#
loop_
_entity.id
_entity.type
_entity.pdbx_description
1 polymer ?
#
loop_
_entity_poly.entity_id
_entity_poly.type
_entity_poly.pdbx_seq_one_letter_code
_entity_poly.pdbx_strand_id
1 'polypeptide(L)'
;MVKGIWQATTILFLSTATLVVAQQTKAYAWEPIKVTKSIFTQDLGMLDSEREEYAKNLATIAVNQIVTTKASPPSLAEARKMLTLALQLSPRNKRAVVVNFQLSKGILPETIDSNYSAQVFARLLLTRGQLLEKQGGEENHRLARYFIQLAASLDPKNEDAVYASEVLRLDHGDPVWSALTDEAEAKP
;
A
#
# COMPACT_ATOMS: atom_id res chain seq x y z
N MET A 1 -59.81 26.15 58.70
CA MET A 1 -58.50 26.81 58.49
C MET A 1 -57.61 25.84 57.75
N VAL A 2 -57.17 26.22 56.55
CA VAL A 2 -56.41 25.42 55.58
C VAL A 2 -54.91 25.45 55.92
N LYS A 3 -54.20 24.32 55.73
CA LYS A 3 -52.77 24.14 55.36
C LYS A 3 -52.35 22.72 55.78
N GLY A 4 -51.72 21.87 54.97
CA GLY A 4 -51.20 21.95 53.62
C GLY A 4 -50.39 20.66 53.42
N ILE A 5 -50.79 19.82 52.46
CA ILE A 5 -50.13 18.57 52.09
C ILE A 5 -48.82 18.95 51.39
N TRP A 6 -47.68 18.55 51.96
CA TRP A 6 -46.36 18.76 51.36
C TRP A 6 -45.98 17.52 50.54
N GLN A 7 -45.68 17.77 49.27
CA GLN A 7 -45.30 16.80 48.24
C GLN A 7 -43.86 16.33 48.43
N ALA A 8 -43.55 15.12 47.94
CA ALA A 8 -42.28 14.86 47.23
C ALA A 8 -42.38 13.55 46.43
N THR A 9 -42.72 13.71 45.14
CA THR A 9 -42.56 12.70 44.09
C THR A 9 -41.15 12.87 43.52
N THR A 10 -40.28 11.84 43.57
CA THR A 10 -39.00 11.90 42.85
C THR A 10 -38.66 10.55 42.20
N ILE A 11 -39.23 10.39 41.01
CA ILE A 11 -38.61 9.96 39.74
C ILE A 11 -37.48 8.93 39.83
N LEU A 12 -37.86 7.72 39.42
CA LEU A 12 -37.04 6.62 38.92
C LEU A 12 -36.25 7.09 37.67
N PHE A 13 -34.95 7.36 37.79
CA PHE A 13 -34.09 7.57 36.63
C PHE A 13 -33.41 6.25 36.23
N LEU A 14 -33.89 5.68 35.12
CA LEU A 14 -33.20 4.67 34.32
C LEU A 14 -31.79 5.18 34.00
N SER A 15 -30.77 4.55 34.56
CA SER A 15 -29.41 4.61 34.03
C SER A 15 -29.32 3.67 32.82
N THR A 16 -29.88 4.09 31.69
CA THR A 16 -29.43 3.59 30.39
C THR A 16 -28.03 4.16 30.15
N ALA A 17 -27.03 3.46 30.67
CA ALA A 17 -25.64 3.69 30.29
C ALA A 17 -25.56 3.43 28.79
N THR A 18 -25.50 4.50 28.02
CA THR A 18 -25.20 4.47 26.61
C THR A 18 -23.81 3.87 26.45
N LEU A 19 -23.76 2.62 25.97
CA LEU A 19 -22.57 2.04 25.37
C LEU A 19 -22.27 2.88 24.13
N VAL A 20 -21.53 3.97 24.31
CA VAL A 20 -20.78 4.58 23.22
C VAL A 20 -19.75 3.53 22.85
N VAL A 21 -20.07 2.70 21.85
CA VAL A 21 -19.05 1.99 21.10
C VAL A 21 -18.12 3.08 20.59
N ALA A 22 -16.92 3.18 21.17
CA ALA A 22 -15.85 3.98 20.64
C ALA A 22 -15.48 3.34 19.30
N GLN A 23 -16.22 3.69 18.25
CA GLN A 23 -15.87 3.35 16.90
C GLN A 23 -14.63 4.18 16.61
N GLN A 24 -13.47 3.55 16.76
CA GLN A 24 -12.18 4.16 16.52
C GLN A 24 -12.20 4.70 15.09
N THR A 25 -12.46 6.01 14.95
CA THR A 25 -12.48 6.69 13.67
C THR A 25 -11.10 6.53 13.07
N LYS A 26 -11.01 5.85 11.92
CA LYS A 26 -9.74 5.63 11.24
C LYS A 26 -9.07 6.99 11.01
N ALA A 27 -7.80 7.10 11.38
CA ALA A 27 -7.04 8.34 11.22
C ALA A 27 -6.85 8.74 9.74
N TYR A 28 -7.00 7.80 8.82
CA TYR A 28 -6.89 7.97 7.38
C TYR A 28 -7.73 6.93 6.63
N ALA A 29 -8.02 7.20 5.36
CA ALA A 29 -8.72 6.26 4.49
C ALA A 29 -7.73 5.25 3.89
N TRP A 30 -7.87 3.98 4.27
CA TRP A 30 -7.15 2.86 3.65
C TRP A 30 -8.12 1.72 3.33
N GLU A 31 -8.18 1.36 2.06
CA GLU A 31 -8.87 0.17 1.59
C GLU A 31 -7.86 -0.98 1.52
N PRO A 32 -8.15 -2.14 2.15
CA PRO A 32 -7.25 -3.28 2.10
C PRO A 32 -6.93 -3.69 0.66
N ILE A 33 -5.65 -3.88 0.37
CA ILE A 33 -5.22 -4.47 -0.90
C ILE A 33 -5.54 -5.96 -0.86
N LYS A 34 -6.26 -6.46 -1.87
CA LYS A 34 -6.59 -7.88 -2.03
C LYS A 34 -5.78 -8.46 -3.20
N VAL A 35 -4.88 -9.39 -2.89
CA VAL A 35 -4.16 -10.20 -3.89
C VAL A 35 -4.22 -11.65 -3.42
N THR A 36 -5.10 -12.43 -4.05
CA THR A 36 -5.33 -13.86 -3.80
C THR A 36 -4.38 -14.71 -4.64
N LYS A 37 -4.20 -14.31 -5.90
CA LYS A 37 -3.24 -14.91 -6.84
C LYS A 37 -2.43 -13.81 -7.51
N SER A 38 -1.13 -14.06 -7.67
CA SER A 38 -0.28 -13.16 -8.43
C SER A 38 -0.64 -13.18 -9.91
N ILE A 39 -0.65 -12.01 -10.54
CA ILE A 39 -0.72 -11.89 -12.00
C ILE A 39 0.60 -12.26 -12.69
N PHE A 40 1.70 -12.34 -11.92
CA PHE A 40 3.01 -12.76 -12.40
C PHE A 40 3.20 -14.25 -12.11
N THR A 41 3.37 -15.02 -13.17
CA THR A 41 3.52 -16.46 -13.11
C THR A 41 5.01 -16.85 -13.08
N GLN A 42 5.31 -18.11 -13.37
CA GLN A 42 6.68 -18.61 -13.51
C GLN A 42 7.37 -18.06 -14.79
N ASP A 43 6.61 -17.44 -15.70
CA ASP A 43 7.13 -16.87 -16.94
C ASP A 43 7.84 -15.52 -16.72
N LEU A 44 7.54 -14.81 -15.62
CA LEU A 44 8.30 -13.62 -15.23
C LEU A 44 9.78 -14.00 -14.99
N GLY A 45 10.67 -13.27 -15.65
CA GLY A 45 12.13 -13.46 -15.70
C GLY A 45 12.88 -13.15 -14.39
N MET A 46 12.24 -13.36 -13.24
CA MET A 46 12.78 -13.19 -11.90
C MET A 46 12.64 -14.47 -11.10
N LEU A 47 13.70 -14.80 -10.35
CA LEU A 47 13.68 -15.92 -9.41
C LEU A 47 12.75 -15.62 -8.23
N ASP A 48 12.15 -16.65 -7.62
CA ASP A 48 11.27 -16.47 -6.46
C ASP A 48 11.95 -15.74 -5.29
N SER A 49 13.23 -16.03 -5.04
CA SER A 49 14.02 -15.34 -4.01
C SER A 49 14.23 -13.86 -4.34
N GLU A 50 14.42 -13.53 -5.62
CA GLU A 50 14.56 -12.16 -6.09
C GLU A 50 13.22 -11.41 -5.92
N ARG A 51 12.10 -12.02 -6.31
CA ARG A 51 10.75 -11.46 -6.12
C ARG A 51 10.47 -11.15 -4.65
N GLU A 52 10.80 -12.07 -3.75
CA GLU A 52 10.65 -11.90 -2.30
C GLU A 52 11.48 -10.72 -1.79
N GLU A 53 12.71 -10.56 -2.27
CA GLU A 53 13.59 -9.45 -1.88
C GLU A 53 13.04 -8.09 -2.34
N TYR A 54 12.61 -7.96 -3.60
CA TYR A 54 11.97 -6.74 -4.08
C TYR A 54 10.67 -6.45 -3.31
N ALA A 55 9.84 -7.45 -3.06
CA ALA A 55 8.61 -7.30 -2.28
C ALA A 55 8.88 -6.78 -0.86
N LYS A 56 9.88 -7.35 -0.18
CA LYS A 56 10.30 -6.91 1.16
C LYS A 56 10.77 -5.46 1.15
N ASN A 57 11.57 -5.05 0.16
CA ASN A 57 12.11 -3.69 0.09
C ASN A 57 11.02 -2.67 -0.29
N LEU A 58 10.14 -2.97 -1.23
CA LEU A 58 8.96 -2.17 -1.55
C LEU A 58 8.11 -1.90 -0.30
N ALA A 59 7.80 -2.94 0.47
CA ALA A 59 7.02 -2.80 1.69
C ALA A 59 7.74 -1.97 2.76
N THR A 60 9.06 -2.09 2.86
CA THR A 60 9.88 -1.30 3.81
C THR A 60 9.86 0.19 3.47
N ILE A 61 10.12 0.53 2.21
CA ILE A 61 10.15 1.91 1.74
C ILE A 61 8.76 2.55 1.88
N ALA A 62 7.70 1.82 1.52
CA ALA A 62 6.32 2.27 1.70
C ALA A 62 6.00 2.62 3.16
N VAL A 63 6.35 1.74 4.11
CA VAL A 63 6.15 1.99 5.54
C VAL A 63 6.89 3.23 6.00
N ASN A 64 8.19 3.32 5.69
CA ASN A 64 9.01 4.44 6.15
C ASN A 64 8.51 5.78 5.59
N GLN A 65 8.02 5.80 4.34
CA GLN A 65 7.40 6.97 3.75
C GLN A 65 6.08 7.36 4.44
N ILE A 66 5.19 6.39 4.70
CA ILE A 66 3.93 6.63 5.43
C ILE A 66 4.22 7.23 6.81
N VAL A 67 5.15 6.63 7.56
CA VAL A 67 5.48 7.07 8.92
C VAL A 67 6.06 8.49 8.91
N THR A 68 7.06 8.73 8.06
CA THR A 68 7.73 10.04 7.94
C THR A 68 6.75 11.16 7.59
N THR A 69 5.76 10.87 6.76
CA THR A 69 4.77 11.84 6.29
C THR A 69 3.45 11.79 7.07
N LYS A 70 3.41 11.05 8.18
CA LYS A 70 2.24 10.90 9.06
C LYS A 70 0.96 10.49 8.31
N ALA A 71 1.08 9.52 7.41
CA ALA A 71 -0.02 9.01 6.58
C ALA A 71 -0.75 10.11 5.77
N SER A 72 0.01 11.05 5.20
CA SER A 72 -0.53 12.02 4.25
C SER A 72 -1.19 11.32 3.04
N PRO A 73 -2.26 11.90 2.45
CA PRO A 73 -2.93 11.26 1.30
C PRO A 73 -1.99 10.89 0.14
N PRO A 74 -1.01 11.73 -0.27
CA PRO A 74 -0.06 11.36 -1.32
C PRO A 74 0.83 10.18 -0.92
N SER A 75 1.29 10.11 0.32
CA SER A 75 2.10 8.99 0.80
C SER A 75 1.34 7.67 0.84
N LEU A 76 0.05 7.71 1.18
CA LEU A 76 -0.81 6.53 1.16
C LEU A 76 -1.06 6.05 -0.27
N ALA A 77 -1.22 6.96 -1.22
CA ALA A 77 -1.38 6.60 -2.63
C ALA A 77 -0.12 5.90 -3.19
N GLU A 78 1.07 6.46 -2.94
CA GLU A 78 2.34 5.82 -3.36
C GLU A 78 2.61 4.51 -2.60
N ALA A 79 2.35 4.48 -1.29
CA ALA A 79 2.47 3.26 -0.52
C ALA A 79 1.52 2.16 -0.99
N ARG A 80 0.31 2.51 -1.45
CA ARG A 80 -0.62 1.55 -2.05
C ARG A 80 -0.01 0.91 -3.31
N LYS A 81 0.63 1.69 -4.18
CA LYS A 81 1.32 1.15 -5.38
C LYS A 81 2.43 0.17 -4.98
N MET A 82 3.31 0.57 -4.06
CA MET A 82 4.42 -0.26 -3.60
C MET A 82 3.95 -1.54 -2.88
N LEU A 83 2.98 -1.44 -1.98
CA LEU A 83 2.44 -2.59 -1.25
C LEU A 83 1.67 -3.54 -2.16
N THR A 84 0.95 -3.01 -3.16
CA THR A 84 0.28 -3.85 -4.15
C THR A 84 1.30 -4.63 -4.96
N LEU A 85 2.35 -3.95 -5.45
CA LEU A 85 3.40 -4.61 -6.21
C LEU A 85 4.17 -5.63 -5.36
N ALA A 86 4.41 -5.34 -4.08
CA ALA A 86 5.01 -6.30 -3.15
C ALA A 86 4.16 -7.57 -3.01
N LEU A 87 2.84 -7.44 -2.86
CA LEU A 87 1.92 -8.57 -2.77
C LEU A 87 1.78 -9.32 -4.11
N GLN A 88 1.91 -8.63 -5.25
CA GLN A 88 1.95 -9.28 -6.55
C GLN A 88 3.24 -10.08 -6.75
N LEU A 89 4.39 -9.56 -6.33
CA LEU A 89 5.67 -10.27 -6.43
C LEU A 89 5.76 -11.44 -5.44
N SER A 90 5.29 -11.24 -4.22
CA SER A 90 5.20 -12.27 -3.20
C SER A 90 3.93 -12.11 -2.36
N PRO A 91 2.86 -12.88 -2.68
CA PRO A 91 1.57 -12.79 -1.99
C PRO A 91 1.63 -13.09 -0.49
N ARG A 92 2.66 -13.82 -0.04
CA ARG A 92 2.85 -14.21 1.36
C ARG A 92 3.96 -13.41 2.03
N ASN A 93 4.43 -12.32 1.43
CA ASN A 93 5.41 -11.44 2.05
C ASN A 93 4.87 -10.92 3.38
N LYS A 94 5.48 -11.38 4.48
CA LYS A 94 5.01 -11.10 5.85
C LYS A 94 4.83 -9.61 6.10
N ARG A 95 5.76 -8.78 5.60
CA ARG A 95 5.76 -7.34 5.84
C ARG A 95 4.59 -6.67 5.13
N ALA A 96 4.41 -6.92 3.83
CA ALA A 96 3.31 -6.35 3.08
C ALA A 96 1.94 -6.74 3.66
N VAL A 97 1.77 -8.00 4.07
CA VAL A 97 0.54 -8.50 4.70
C VAL A 97 0.25 -7.79 6.03
N VAL A 98 1.25 -7.71 6.92
CA VAL A 98 1.08 -7.07 8.25
C VAL A 98 0.76 -5.59 8.10
N VAL A 99 1.48 -4.88 7.23
CA VAL A 99 1.31 -3.44 7.03
C VAL A 99 -0.06 -3.14 6.43
N ASN A 100 -0.46 -3.88 5.39
CA ASN A 100 -1.78 -3.74 4.79
C ASN A 100 -2.91 -3.97 5.82
N PHE A 101 -2.73 -4.96 6.71
CA PHE A 101 -3.67 -5.18 7.82
C PHE A 101 -3.70 -4.01 8.81
N GLN A 102 -2.55 -3.54 9.30
CA GLN A 102 -2.47 -2.41 10.22
C GLN A 102 -3.13 -1.16 9.64
N LEU A 103 -2.80 -0.81 8.39
CA LEU A 103 -3.39 0.32 7.69
C LEU A 103 -4.91 0.16 7.55
N SER A 104 -5.41 -1.04 7.26
CA SER A 104 -6.86 -1.30 7.20
C SER A 104 -7.60 -1.06 8.51
N LYS A 105 -6.91 -1.18 9.64
CA LYS A 105 -7.41 -0.90 10.98
C LYS A 105 -7.18 0.55 11.42
N GLY A 106 -6.59 1.39 10.56
CA GLY A 106 -6.23 2.76 10.91
C GLY A 106 -5.04 2.85 11.87
N ILE A 107 -4.25 1.79 11.99
CA ILE A 107 -3.05 1.73 12.84
C ILE A 107 -1.86 2.15 12.01
N LEU A 108 -1.22 3.25 12.38
CA LEU A 108 0.04 3.66 11.75
C LEU A 108 1.13 2.65 12.11
N PRO A 109 1.85 2.06 11.13
CA PRO A 109 2.95 1.15 11.39
C PRO A 109 4.14 1.89 12.03
N GLU A 110 5.09 1.14 12.57
CA GLU A 110 6.37 1.67 13.04
C GLU A 110 7.40 1.73 11.91
N THR A 111 8.39 2.62 12.03
CA THR A 111 9.52 2.65 11.09
C THR A 111 10.27 1.33 11.11
N ILE A 112 10.75 0.90 9.96
CA ILE A 112 11.47 -0.35 9.79
C ILE A 112 12.87 -0.05 9.29
N ASP A 113 13.87 -0.66 9.92
CA ASP A 113 15.24 -0.61 9.44
C ASP A 113 15.31 -1.10 7.99
N SER A 114 15.85 -0.23 7.13
CA SER A 114 15.95 -0.47 5.70
C SER A 114 17.39 -0.77 5.32
N ASN A 115 17.57 -1.80 4.49
CA ASN A 115 18.86 -2.10 3.88
C ASN A 115 19.26 -1.04 2.83
N TYR A 116 18.28 -0.28 2.33
CA TYR A 116 18.46 0.70 1.27
C TYR A 116 17.79 2.03 1.61
N SER A 117 18.39 3.15 1.19
CA SER A 117 17.64 4.39 1.07
C SER A 117 16.68 4.31 -0.12
N ALA A 118 15.70 5.21 -0.18
CA ALA A 118 14.77 5.29 -1.32
C ALA A 118 15.51 5.51 -2.65
N GLN A 119 16.57 6.32 -2.67
CA GLN A 119 17.36 6.60 -3.87
C GLN A 119 18.15 5.37 -4.34
N VAL A 120 18.73 4.60 -3.41
CA VAL A 120 19.43 3.36 -3.77
C VAL A 120 18.45 2.33 -4.31
N PHE A 121 17.28 2.19 -3.67
CA PHE A 121 16.27 1.27 -4.15
C PHE A 121 15.67 1.68 -5.50
N ALA A 122 15.50 2.99 -5.75
CA ALA A 122 15.08 3.51 -7.04
C ALA A 122 16.04 3.08 -8.18
N ARG A 123 17.36 3.12 -7.95
CA ARG A 123 18.34 2.63 -8.92
C ARG A 123 18.23 1.13 -9.17
N LEU A 124 18.01 0.34 -8.11
CA LEU A 124 17.80 -1.11 -8.24
C LEU A 124 16.55 -1.42 -9.09
N LEU A 125 15.44 -0.72 -8.82
CA LEU A 125 14.20 -0.83 -9.61
C LEU A 125 14.43 -0.46 -11.08
N LEU A 126 15.12 0.65 -11.35
CA LEU A 126 15.43 1.08 -12.71
C LEU A 126 16.24 0.02 -13.45
N THR A 127 17.38 -0.40 -12.89
CA THR A 127 18.26 -1.39 -13.51
C THR A 127 17.54 -2.70 -13.77
N ARG A 128 16.72 -3.15 -12.81
CA ARG A 128 15.96 -4.39 -12.98
C ARG A 128 14.83 -4.27 -13.99
N GLY A 129 14.13 -3.15 -14.02
CA GLY A 129 13.12 -2.87 -15.04
C GLY A 129 13.71 -2.88 -16.45
N GLN A 130 14.87 -2.24 -16.64
CA GLN A 130 15.57 -2.26 -17.92
C GLN A 130 16.04 -3.66 -18.32
N LEU A 131 16.43 -4.50 -17.35
CA LEU A 131 16.77 -5.90 -17.63
C LEU A 131 15.54 -6.71 -18.04
N LEU A 132 14.40 -6.51 -17.39
CA LEU A 132 13.13 -7.15 -17.75
C LEU A 132 12.70 -6.77 -19.18
N GLU A 133 12.82 -5.50 -19.56
CA GLU A 133 12.57 -5.05 -20.95
C GLU A 133 13.43 -5.83 -21.96
N LYS A 134 14.72 -6.01 -21.65
CA LYS A 134 15.66 -6.74 -22.53
C LYS A 134 15.38 -8.24 -22.58
N GLN A 135 14.85 -8.82 -21.51
CA GLN A 135 14.47 -10.23 -21.45
C GLN A 135 13.22 -10.52 -22.29
N GLY A 136 12.39 -9.50 -22.53
CA GLY A 136 11.18 -9.60 -23.35
C GLY A 136 10.08 -10.44 -22.70
N GLY A 137 8.90 -10.47 -23.34
CA GLY A 137 7.73 -11.21 -22.85
C GLY A 137 6.78 -10.33 -22.02
N GLU A 138 5.49 -10.66 -22.06
CA GLU A 138 4.44 -9.76 -21.57
C GLU A 138 4.54 -9.44 -20.06
N GLU A 139 4.82 -10.44 -19.23
CA GLU A 139 4.98 -10.24 -17.78
C GLU A 139 6.19 -9.37 -17.45
N ASN A 140 7.30 -9.56 -18.17
CA ASN A 140 8.51 -8.77 -18.00
C ASN A 140 8.28 -7.32 -18.39
N HIS A 141 7.70 -7.06 -19.57
CA HIS A 141 7.36 -5.72 -20.01
C HIS A 141 6.39 -5.03 -19.05
N ARG A 142 5.38 -5.77 -18.57
CA ARG A 142 4.42 -5.26 -17.59
C ARG A 142 5.10 -4.85 -16.29
N LEU A 143 5.93 -5.72 -15.71
CA LEU A 143 6.62 -5.42 -14.45
C LEU A 143 7.64 -4.28 -14.62
N ALA A 144 8.37 -4.26 -15.73
CA ALA A 144 9.36 -3.24 -16.03
C ALA A 144 8.75 -1.84 -15.99
N ARG A 145 7.57 -1.66 -16.60
CA ARG A 145 6.83 -0.39 -16.58
C ARG A 145 6.51 0.09 -15.16
N TYR A 146 6.08 -0.81 -14.27
CA TYR A 146 5.84 -0.45 -12.87
C TYR A 146 7.13 -0.12 -12.11
N PHE A 147 8.20 -0.89 -12.32
CA PHE A 147 9.49 -0.64 -11.67
C PHE A 147 10.13 0.67 -12.09
N ILE A 148 10.13 0.98 -13.39
CA ILE A 148 10.74 2.19 -13.93
C ILE A 148 9.95 3.43 -13.48
N GLN A 149 8.60 3.36 -13.47
CA GLN A 149 7.80 4.47 -12.96
C GLN A 149 8.01 4.69 -11.45
N LEU A 150 8.08 3.62 -10.66
CA LEU A 150 8.39 3.73 -9.22
C LEU A 150 9.80 4.29 -8.99
N ALA A 151 10.78 3.92 -9.81
CA ALA A 151 12.12 4.47 -9.73
C ALA A 151 12.12 6.00 -9.91
N ALA A 152 11.40 6.50 -10.92
CA ALA A 152 11.26 7.94 -11.18
C ALA A 152 10.51 8.67 -10.04
N SER A 153 9.51 8.02 -9.43
CA SER A 153 8.76 8.59 -8.30
C SER A 153 9.60 8.65 -7.01
N LEU A 154 10.37 7.60 -6.73
CA LEU A 154 11.20 7.49 -5.53
C LEU A 154 12.44 8.40 -5.57
N ASP A 155 13.00 8.63 -6.75
CA ASP A 155 14.14 9.52 -6.95
C ASP A 155 13.95 10.42 -8.17
N PRO A 156 13.14 11.48 -8.07
CA PRO A 156 12.86 12.39 -9.20
C PRO A 156 14.08 13.21 -9.64
N LYS A 157 15.20 13.14 -8.89
CA LYS A 157 16.48 13.74 -9.28
C LYS A 157 17.35 12.81 -10.13
N ASN A 158 16.94 11.54 -10.26
CA ASN A 158 17.60 10.59 -11.14
C ASN A 158 17.10 10.79 -12.57
N GLU A 159 17.86 11.54 -13.37
CA GLU A 159 17.53 11.86 -14.76
C GLU A 159 17.29 10.60 -15.61
N ASP A 160 18.06 9.53 -15.40
CA ASP A 160 17.91 8.28 -16.14
C ASP A 160 16.57 7.58 -15.82
N ALA A 161 16.16 7.59 -14.55
CA ALA A 161 14.90 7.00 -14.12
C ALA A 161 13.71 7.78 -14.69
N VAL A 162 13.76 9.11 -14.59
CA VAL A 162 12.74 10.01 -15.13
C VAL A 162 12.64 9.86 -16.64
N TYR A 163 13.77 9.91 -17.35
CA TYR A 163 13.81 9.74 -18.80
C TYR A 163 13.21 8.40 -19.23
N ALA A 164 13.65 7.29 -18.63
CA ALA A 164 13.13 5.97 -18.96
C ALA A 164 11.61 5.84 -18.70
N SER A 165 11.14 6.40 -17.59
CA SER A 165 9.70 6.42 -17.26
C SER A 165 8.90 7.24 -18.28
N GLU A 166 9.38 8.42 -18.66
CA GLU A 166 8.70 9.29 -19.60
C GLU A 166 8.69 8.71 -21.02
N VAL A 167 9.78 8.07 -21.48
CA VAL A 167 9.80 7.37 -22.77
C VAL A 167 8.75 6.26 -22.80
N LEU A 168 8.72 5.39 -21.78
CA LEU A 168 7.71 4.33 -21.70
C LEU A 168 6.28 4.87 -21.62
N ARG A 169 6.08 6.04 -20.98
CA ARG A 169 4.79 6.71 -20.93
C ARG A 169 4.37 7.23 -22.31
N LEU A 170 5.29 7.77 -23.09
CA LEU A 170 5.03 8.23 -24.46
C LEU A 170 4.68 7.06 -25.39
N ASP A 171 5.39 5.94 -25.26
CA ASP A 171 5.22 4.79 -26.14
C ASP A 171 3.99 3.93 -25.79
N HIS A 172 3.65 3.83 -24.50
CA HIS A 172 2.66 2.86 -24.01
C HIS A 172 1.59 3.44 -23.06
N GLY A 173 1.62 4.75 -22.81
CA GLY A 173 0.78 5.41 -21.81
C GLY A 173 1.22 5.15 -20.36
N ASP A 174 0.41 5.58 -19.40
CA ASP A 174 0.68 5.30 -17.99
C ASP A 174 0.43 3.82 -17.63
N PRO A 175 1.25 3.21 -16.75
CA PRO A 175 0.97 1.89 -16.19
C PRO A 175 -0.37 1.90 -15.43
N VAL A 176 -1.24 0.94 -15.75
CA VAL A 176 -2.55 0.81 -15.12
C VAL A 176 -2.40 0.13 -13.76
N TRP A 177 -2.24 0.91 -12.69
CA TRP A 177 -2.07 0.39 -11.33
C TRP A 177 -3.27 -0.36 -10.78
N SER A 178 -4.48 0.03 -11.21
CA SER A 178 -5.71 -0.67 -10.84
C SER A 178 -5.76 -2.10 -11.37
N ALA A 179 -4.99 -2.45 -12.40
CA ALA A 179 -4.88 -3.84 -12.88
C ALA A 179 -4.08 -4.75 -11.92
N LEU A 180 -3.38 -4.17 -10.95
CA LEU A 180 -2.66 -4.91 -9.91
C LEU A 180 -3.51 -5.14 -8.65
N THR A 181 -4.64 -4.46 -8.53
CA THR A 181 -5.59 -4.61 -7.43
C THR A 181 -6.86 -5.26 -7.94
N ASP A 182 -7.55 -5.99 -7.07
CA ASP A 182 -8.88 -6.54 -7.32
C ASP A 182 -8.89 -7.67 -8.39
N GLU A 183 -8.65 -8.91 -7.94
CA GLU A 183 -9.48 -9.98 -8.48
C GLU A 183 -10.93 -9.61 -8.13
N ALA A 184 -11.74 -9.34 -9.15
CA ALA A 184 -13.18 -9.29 -9.00
C ALA A 184 -13.57 -10.52 -8.17
N GLU A 185 -14.17 -10.31 -6.99
CA GLU A 185 -14.83 -11.38 -6.26
C GLU A 185 -15.74 -12.06 -7.27
N ALA A 186 -15.34 -13.23 -7.77
CA ALA A 186 -16.22 -14.10 -8.49
C ALA A 186 -17.28 -14.47 -7.47
N LYS A 187 -18.44 -13.81 -7.57
CA LYS A 187 -19.58 -14.12 -6.72
C LYS A 187 -19.84 -15.63 -6.86
N PRO A 188 -19.96 -16.36 -5.74
CA PRO A 188 -20.37 -17.75 -5.77
C PRO A 188 -21.77 -17.91 -6.38
#